data_AF-A0AAN8FTM4-F1
#
_entry.id   AF-A0AAN8FTM4-F1
#
_cell.length_a   1.000
_cell.length_b   1.000
_cell.length_c   1.000
_cell.angle_alpha   90.00
_cell.angle_beta   90.00
_cell.angle_gamma   90.00
#
_symmetry.space_group_name_H-M   'P 1'
#
loop_
_entity.id
_entity.type
_entity.pdbx_description
1 polymer ?
#
loop_
_entity_poly.entity_id
_entity_poly.type
_entity_poly.pdbx_seq_one_letter_code
_entity_poly.pdbx_strand_id
1 'polypeptide(L)'
;VGVDYLDRLWKPDTFFPNEKKSFFHLATTHNSFLRIDSDGTVYTSQRLTVTATCPMKLQLFPMDSQRCKLEIESCKSDSFVI
;
A
#
# COMPACT_ATOMS: atom_id res chain seq x y z
N VAL A 1 7.64 -11.53 -18.60
CA VAL A 1 8.93 -10.84 -18.79
C VAL A 1 8.71 -9.38 -18.43
N GLY A 2 9.04 -8.95 -17.21
CA GLY A 2 8.70 -7.60 -16.74
C GLY A 2 8.87 -7.38 -15.23
N VAL A 3 8.73 -8.44 -14.43
CA VAL A 3 8.92 -8.41 -12.97
C VAL A 3 10.38 -8.17 -12.56
N ASP A 4 11.36 -8.70 -13.30
CA ASP A 4 12.79 -8.51 -12.95
C ASP A 4 13.28 -7.05 -13.07
N TYR A 5 12.56 -6.21 -13.84
CA TYR A 5 12.88 -4.80 -13.99
C TYR A 5 12.31 -3.94 -12.85
N LEU A 6 11.29 -4.43 -12.13
CA LEU A 6 10.70 -3.71 -10.99
C LEU A 6 11.70 -3.53 -9.83
N ASP A 7 12.60 -4.49 -9.65
CA ASP A 7 13.65 -4.40 -8.61
C ASP A 7 14.77 -3.42 -8.97
N ARG A 8 14.88 -3.05 -10.26
CA ARG A 8 15.86 -2.06 -10.75
C ARG A 8 15.27 -0.66 -10.81
N LEU A 9 13.95 -0.53 -10.79
CA LEU A 9 13.28 0.75 -10.84
C LEU A 9 13.12 1.32 -9.42
N TRP A 10 13.31 2.64 -9.30
CA TRP A 10 13.00 3.32 -8.06
C TRP A 10 11.49 3.18 -7.76
N LYS A 11 11.17 2.74 -6.54
CA LYS A 11 9.81 2.68 -6.01
C LYS A 11 9.77 3.42 -4.67
N PRO A 12 8.69 4.15 -4.35
CA PRO A 12 8.56 4.80 -3.06
C PRO A 12 8.50 3.75 -1.94
N ASP A 13 9.19 4.04 -0.83
CA ASP A 13 9.13 3.26 0.40
C ASP A 13 7.81 3.55 1.14
N THR A 14 6.69 3.11 0.58
CA THR A 14 5.35 3.31 1.14
C THR A 14 5.07 2.33 2.28
N PHE A 15 4.68 2.83 3.45
CA PHE A 15 4.31 2.05 4.63
C PHE A 15 2.99 2.54 5.22
N PHE A 16 2.33 1.72 6.03
CA PHE A 16 1.07 2.07 6.70
C PHE A 16 1.35 2.29 8.19
N PRO A 17 1.39 3.53 8.70
CA PRO A 17 1.74 3.81 10.10
C PRO A 17 0.85 3.09 11.12
N ASN A 18 -0.42 2.85 10.76
CA ASN A 18 -1.39 2.19 11.61
C ASN A 18 -1.48 0.67 11.39
N GLU A 19 -0.53 0.06 10.67
CA GLU A 19 -0.49 -1.40 10.52
C GLU A 19 -0.06 -2.10 11.81
N LYS A 20 -0.81 -3.15 12.18
CA LYS A 20 -0.41 -4.08 13.26
C LYS A 20 0.41 -5.24 12.69
N LYS A 21 0.07 -5.67 11.47
CA LYS A 21 0.81 -6.64 10.65
C LYS A 21 0.55 -6.32 9.18
N SER A 22 1.62 -6.18 8.39
CA SER A 22 1.55 -6.14 6.92
C SER A 22 2.17 -7.41 6.36
N PHE A 23 1.44 -8.08 5.47
CA PHE A 23 1.97 -9.23 4.73
C PHE A 23 1.99 -8.86 3.25
N PHE A 24 3.20 -8.75 2.70
CA PHE A 24 3.37 -8.78 1.26
C PHE A 24 3.02 -10.20 0.80
N HIS A 25 2.08 -10.33 -0.13
CA HIS A 25 1.76 -11.63 -0.73
C HIS A 25 2.94 -12.08 -1.59
N LEU A 26 3.86 -12.84 -1.00
CA LEU A 26 4.88 -13.63 -1.69
C LEU A 26 4.26 -14.87 -2.34
N ALA A 27 3.09 -14.73 -2.96
CA ALA A 27 2.56 -15.80 -3.79
C ALA A 27 3.42 -15.88 -5.06
N THR A 28 3.73 -17.11 -5.46
CA THR A 28 4.60 -17.62 -6.54
C THR A 28 4.55 -16.93 -7.91
N THR A 29 3.76 -15.88 -8.06
CA THR A 29 3.84 -14.86 -9.10
C THR A 29 3.63 -13.50 -8.45
N HIS A 30 4.65 -12.63 -8.44
CA HIS A 30 4.47 -11.20 -8.12
C HIS A 30 3.39 -10.65 -9.06
N ASN A 31 2.16 -10.46 -8.56
CA ASN A 31 1.06 -9.79 -9.29
C ASN A 31 1.33 -8.28 -9.34
N SER A 32 2.52 -7.93 -9.80
CA SER A 32 3.02 -6.58 -9.91
C SER A 32 2.93 -6.18 -11.37
N PHE A 33 2.01 -5.27 -11.69
CA PHE A 33 1.86 -4.76 -13.04
C PHE A 33 2.70 -3.48 -13.19
N LEU A 34 3.60 -3.49 -14.16
CA LEU A 34 4.40 -2.33 -14.56
C LEU A 34 3.90 -1.86 -15.92
N ARG A 35 3.52 -0.59 -16.02
CA ARG A 35 3.21 0.06 -17.29
C ARG A 35 3.96 1.37 -17.39
N ILE A 36 4.66 1.56 -18.50
CA ILE A 36 5.40 2.78 -18.80
C ILE A 36 4.70 3.39 -20.01
N ASP A 37 4.12 4.57 -19.84
CA ASP A 37 3.53 5.32 -20.94
C ASP A 37 4.64 6.09 -21.70
N SER A 38 4.36 6.48 -22.95
CA SER A 38 5.35 7.10 -23.86
C SER A 38 5.82 8.49 -23.42
N ASP A 39 5.12 9.11 -22.48
CA ASP A 39 5.45 10.36 -21.81
C ASP A 39 6.46 10.17 -20.65
N GLY A 40 6.81 8.92 -20.32
CA GLY A 40 7.70 8.58 -19.21
C GLY A 40 6.97 8.34 -17.89
N THR A 41 5.63 8.40 -17.85
CA THR A 41 4.87 8.10 -16.64
C THR A 41 4.89 6.59 -16.35
N VAL A 42 5.27 6.23 -15.13
CA VAL A 42 5.38 4.84 -14.68
C VAL A 42 4.23 4.52 -13.72
N TYR A 43 3.40 3.55 -14.10
CA TYR A 43 2.37 2.97 -13.25
C TYR A 43 2.84 1.65 -12.68
N THR A 44 2.80 1.54 -11.35
CA THR A 44 3.05 0.30 -10.63
C THR A 44 1.82 -0.09 -9.83
N SER A 45 1.38 -1.34 -9.95
CA SER A 45 0.25 -1.87 -9.16
C SER A 45 0.67 -3.16 -8.48
N GLN A 46 0.49 -3.23 -7.17
CA GLN A 46 0.80 -4.39 -6.35
C GLN A 46 -0.35 -4.67 -5.40
N ARG A 47 -0.62 -5.95 -5.15
CA ARG A 47 -1.66 -6.38 -4.19
C ARG A 47 -1.06 -6.58 -2.80
N LEU A 48 -1.55 -5.80 -1.84
CA LEU A 48 -1.15 -5.87 -0.43
C LEU A 48 -2.33 -6.29 0.44
N THR A 49 -2.08 -7.09 1.48
CA THR A 49 -3.06 -7.29 2.56
C THR A 49 -2.50 -6.72 3.84
N VAL A 50 -3.15 -5.66 4.31
CA VAL A 50 -2.75 -4.90 5.48
C VAL A 50 -3.76 -5.14 6.58
N THR A 51 -3.28 -5.52 7.76
CA THR A 51 -4.10 -5.56 8.97
C THR A 51 -3.82 -4.29 9.78
N ALA A 52 -4.71 -3.31 9.63
CA ALA A 52 -4.60 -2.02 10.32
C ALA A 52 -5.31 -2.02 11.69
N THR A 53 -4.79 -1.21 12.60
CA THR A 53 -5.41 -0.95 13.90
C THR A 53 -6.49 0.10 13.74
N CYS A 54 -7.72 -0.23 14.15
CA CYS A 54 -8.84 0.69 14.19
C CYS A 54 -9.45 0.72 15.61
N PRO A 55 -9.33 1.84 16.36
CA PRO A 55 -9.96 1.96 17.67
C PRO A 55 -11.47 2.17 17.50
N MET A 56 -12.25 1.17 17.91
CA MET A 56 -13.71 1.18 17.82
C MET A 56 -14.36 1.68 19.12
N LYS A 57 -15.46 2.44 19.01
CA LYS A 57 -16.27 2.89 20.14
C LYS A 57 -17.58 2.10 20.20
N LEU A 58 -17.66 1.08 21.04
CA LEU A 58 -18.77 0.13 21.11
C LEU A 58 -19.92 0.56 22.04
N GLN A 59 -20.20 1.86 22.13
CA GLN A 59 -21.17 2.41 23.09
C GLN A 59 -22.64 2.08 22.74
N LEU A 60 -22.94 1.84 21.46
CA LEU A 60 -24.30 1.59 20.94
C LEU A 60 -24.42 0.23 20.23
N PHE A 61 -23.62 -0.75 20.64
CA PHE A 61 -23.62 -2.06 20.02
C PHE A 61 -25.03 -2.70 20.04
N PRO A 62 -25.52 -3.33 18.94
CA PRO A 62 -24.85 -3.54 17.65
C PRO A 62 -25.17 -2.48 16.58
N MET A 63 -25.84 -1.38 16.93
CA MET A 63 -26.26 -0.30 16.01
C MET A 63 -25.27 0.88 15.98
N ASP A 64 -24.00 0.61 16.22
CA ASP A 64 -22.93 1.59 16.21
C ASP A 64 -22.31 1.76 14.81
N SER A 65 -21.74 2.94 14.55
CA SER A 65 -21.02 3.25 13.32
C SER A 65 -19.54 3.44 13.64
N GLN A 66 -18.68 2.66 12.99
CA GLN A 66 -17.23 2.73 13.16
C GLN A 66 -16.58 3.41 11.95
N ARG A 67 -15.69 4.37 12.20
CA ARG A 67 -14.89 5.03 11.15
C ARG A 67 -13.43 4.63 11.32
N CYS A 68 -12.95 3.76 10.44
CA CYS A 68 -11.56 3.33 10.43
C CYS A 68 -10.78 4.15 9.42
N LYS A 69 -9.71 4.81 9.87
CA LYS A 69 -8.75 5.47 9.00
C LYS A 69 -7.69 4.46 8.58
N LEU A 70 -7.25 4.55 7.33
CA LEU A 70 -6.05 3.89 6.85
C LEU A 70 -5.06 4.98 6.48
N GLU A 71 -3.92 5.00 7.14
CA GLU A 71 -2.88 6.00 6.92
C GLU A 71 -1.81 5.39 6.03
N ILE A 72 -1.35 6.17 5.06
CA ILE A 72 -0.35 5.75 4.08
C ILE A 72 0.71 6.83 4.05
N GLU A 73 1.95 6.46 4.33
CA GLU A 73 3.07 7.39 4.39
C GLU A 73 4.26 6.82 3.61
N SER A 74 5.17 7.71 3.20
CA SER A 74 6.43 7.34 2.57
C SER A 74 7.57 7.57 3.54
N CYS A 75 8.37 6.54 3.81
CA CYS A 75 9.47 6.59 4.79
C CYS A 75 10.61 7.53 4.35
N LYS A 76 10.79 7.76 3.05
CA LYS A 76 11.98 8.46 2.52
C LYS A 76 11.76 9.76 1.75
N SER A 77 10.54 10.21 1.52
CA SER A 77 10.34 11.42 0.73
C SER A 77 10.02 12.61 1.62
N ASP A 78 11.07 13.34 1.96
CA ASP A 78 11.00 14.80 1.94
C ASP A 78 10.49 15.21 0.55
N SER A 79 9.27 15.75 0.49
CA SER A 79 8.68 16.39 -0.69
C SER A 79 8.64 15.58 -2.00
N PHE A 80 7.78 14.56 -2.09
CA PHE A 80 7.12 14.27 -3.37
C PHE A 80 5.66 13.90 -3.13
N VAL A 81 4.78 14.77 -3.62
CA VAL A 81 3.33 14.73 -3.47
C VAL A 81 2.76 13.58 -4.30
N ILE A 82 1.76 12.87 -3.76
CA ILE A 82 0.86 11.99 -4.53
C ILE A 82 0.03 12.82 -5.50
#